data_AF-A0A4Q6XGN0-F1
#
_entry.id   AF-A0A4Q6XGN0-F1
#
_cell.length_a   1.000
_cell.length_b   1.000
_cell.length_c   1.000
_cell.angle_alpha   90.00
_cell.angle_beta   90.00
_cell.angle_gamma   90.00
#
_symmetry.space_group_name_H-M   'P 1'
#
loop_
_entity.id
_entity.type
_entity.pdbx_description
1 polymer ?
#
loop_
_entity_poly.entity_id
_entity_poly.type
_entity_poly.pdbx_seq_one_letter_code
_entity_poly.pdbx_strand_id
1 'polypeptide(L)'
;MAVKMHAADQHIQRMSMTFTDRATISGTHRTADKYLAADARIARTSIQVYSGREVGKPEMPTVRIYRAPSEVFAAAAMASVAHKPITLDHPADSVDASRWKGTAVGWTGDTIQKDGDFLRVPMMVADADAIASIDSGARQLSAGYTCDLVWGAGTTPEGETYDARQVGIRVNHIA
;
A
#
# COMPACT_ATOMS: atom_id res chain seq x y z
N MET A 1 -38.14 -7.60 -26.72
CA MET A 1 -37.75 -6.67 -25.63
C MET A 1 -36.30 -6.97 -25.28
N ALA A 2 -35.37 -6.08 -25.65
CA ALA A 2 -33.98 -6.15 -25.21
C ALA A 2 -33.77 -5.01 -24.21
N VAL A 3 -33.55 -5.36 -22.95
CA VAL A 3 -33.21 -4.40 -21.90
C VAL A 3 -31.77 -3.97 -22.13
N LYS A 4 -31.57 -2.74 -22.60
CA LYS A 4 -30.27 -2.07 -22.56
C LYS A 4 -29.88 -1.89 -21.09
N MET A 5 -28.94 -2.70 -20.60
CA MET A 5 -28.18 -2.36 -19.39
C MET A 5 -27.44 -1.06 -19.68
N HIS A 6 -27.84 0.03 -19.01
CA HIS A 6 -27.05 1.24 -18.95
C HIS A 6 -25.73 0.91 -18.24
N ALA A 7 -24.60 1.09 -18.93
CA ALA A 7 -23.33 1.27 -18.24
C ALA A 7 -23.47 2.57 -17.44
N ALA A 8 -23.62 2.47 -16.13
CA ALA A 8 -23.53 3.64 -15.26
C ALA A 8 -22.14 4.25 -15.46
N ASP A 9 -22.08 5.57 -15.70
CA ASP A 9 -20.82 6.31 -15.73
C ASP A 9 -20.08 6.11 -14.39
N GLN A 10 -19.12 5.21 -14.38
CA GLN A 10 -18.26 4.99 -13.23
C GLN A 10 -17.26 6.15 -13.21
N HIS A 11 -17.43 7.07 -12.26
CA HIS A 11 -16.49 8.15 -12.07
C HIS A 11 -15.16 7.57 -11.57
N ILE A 12 -14.09 7.72 -12.36
CA ILE A 12 -12.73 7.29 -12.00
C ILE A 12 -11.97 8.50 -11.46
N GLN A 13 -11.39 8.37 -10.27
CA GLN A 13 -10.55 9.42 -9.68
C GLN A 13 -9.17 8.85 -9.36
N ARG A 14 -8.12 9.42 -9.96
CA ARG A 14 -6.74 9.08 -9.62
C ARG A 14 -6.32 9.78 -8.34
N MET A 15 -5.71 9.03 -7.42
CA MET A 15 -5.26 9.54 -6.14
C MET A 15 -3.85 9.09 -5.82
N SER A 16 -3.05 10.00 -5.26
CA SER A 16 -1.87 9.63 -4.47
C SER A 16 -2.35 9.41 -3.05
N MET A 17 -2.11 8.21 -2.53
CA MET A 17 -2.61 7.79 -1.23
C MET A 17 -1.47 7.25 -0.38
N THR A 18 -1.51 7.63 0.88
CA THR A 18 -0.77 6.95 1.92
C THR A 18 -1.71 5.94 2.55
N PHE A 19 -1.34 4.66 2.51
CA PHE A 19 -2.14 3.64 3.15
C PHE A 19 -1.45 3.03 4.36
N THR A 20 -2.11 3.17 5.50
CA THR A 20 -1.71 2.52 6.74
C THR A 20 -2.26 1.10 6.78
N ASP A 21 -1.51 0.17 6.19
CA ASP A 21 -1.62 -1.22 6.62
C ASP A 21 -0.87 -1.35 7.94
N ARG A 22 -1.40 -2.11 8.90
CA ARG A 22 -0.62 -2.47 10.09
C ARG A 22 -0.06 -3.85 9.84
N ALA A 23 1.03 -3.89 9.11
CA ALA A 23 1.73 -5.14 8.91
C ALA A 23 2.87 -5.29 9.93
N THR A 24 3.01 -6.52 10.42
CA THR A 24 4.07 -6.88 11.36
C THR A 24 5.35 -7.15 10.58
N ILE A 25 6.45 -6.53 11.02
CA ILE A 25 7.78 -6.94 10.58
C ILE A 25 8.07 -8.32 11.19
N SER A 26 8.33 -9.31 10.35
CA SER A 26 8.63 -10.69 10.78
C SER A 26 10.01 -11.13 10.28
N GLY A 27 10.64 -12.07 10.98
CA GLY A 27 11.94 -12.61 10.56
C GLY A 27 13.07 -11.58 10.54
N THR A 28 13.02 -10.57 11.41
CA THR A 28 14.09 -9.57 11.50
C THR A 28 15.41 -10.22 11.88
N HIS A 29 16.46 -9.87 11.14
CA HIS A 29 17.82 -10.27 11.47
C HIS A 29 18.82 -9.18 11.11
N ARG A 30 20.01 -9.28 11.68
CA ARG A 30 21.12 -8.38 11.40
C ARG A 30 22.07 -9.01 10.40
N THR A 31 22.49 -8.24 9.41
CA THR A 31 23.61 -8.62 8.55
C THR A 31 24.94 -8.49 9.31
N ALA A 32 26.03 -9.02 8.75
CA ALA A 32 27.38 -8.81 9.30
C ALA A 32 27.72 -7.32 9.46
N ASP A 33 27.27 -6.51 8.49
CA ASP A 33 27.43 -5.05 8.43
C ASP A 33 26.40 -4.26 9.25
N LYS A 34 25.59 -4.96 10.06
CA LYS A 34 24.60 -4.41 11.01
C LYS A 34 23.32 -3.81 10.42
N TYR A 35 23.09 -3.95 9.12
CA TYR A 35 21.80 -3.65 8.51
C TYR A 35 20.69 -4.51 9.11
N LEU A 36 19.46 -4.00 9.13
CA LEU A 36 18.28 -4.76 9.53
C LEU A 36 17.62 -5.29 8.26
N ALA A 37 17.58 -6.62 8.13
CA ALA A 37 16.84 -7.29 7.08
C ALA A 37 15.58 -7.95 7.64
N ALA A 38 14.50 -7.96 6.87
CA ALA A 38 13.21 -8.52 7.28
C ALA A 38 12.39 -9.02 6.10
N ASP A 39 11.47 -9.94 6.35
CA ASP A 39 10.38 -10.27 5.44
C ASP A 39 9.12 -9.53 5.89
N ALA A 40 8.70 -8.58 5.07
CA ALA A 40 7.62 -7.66 5.40
C ALA A 40 6.37 -7.98 4.60
N ARG A 41 5.24 -8.07 5.31
CA ARG A 41 3.92 -7.90 4.69
C ARG A 41 3.73 -6.39 4.49
N ILE A 42 3.30 -5.94 3.32
CA ILE A 42 3.27 -4.49 2.99
C ILE A 42 1.90 -3.98 2.49
N ALA A 43 1.02 -4.90 2.10
CA ALA A 43 -0.35 -4.62 1.68
C ALA A 43 -1.19 -5.89 1.85
N ARG A 44 -2.50 -5.77 2.03
CA ARG A 44 -3.44 -6.91 2.13
C ARG A 44 -4.69 -6.78 1.28
N THR A 45 -5.46 -7.82 1.06
CA THR A 45 -6.80 -7.68 0.48
C THR A 45 -7.82 -7.45 1.58
N SER A 46 -8.71 -6.47 1.44
CA SER A 46 -9.83 -6.24 2.37
C SER A 46 -10.71 -5.07 1.92
N ILE A 47 -11.79 -4.83 2.66
CA ILE A 47 -12.35 -3.48 2.76
C ILE A 47 -11.45 -2.62 3.65
N GLN A 48 -11.26 -1.38 3.20
CA GLN A 48 -10.46 -0.35 3.83
C GLN A 48 -11.41 0.80 4.18
N VAL A 49 -11.28 1.38 5.36
CA VAL A 49 -12.21 2.41 5.84
C VAL A 49 -11.45 3.73 5.98
N TYR A 50 -11.94 4.76 5.31
CA TYR A 50 -11.36 6.11 5.33
C TYR A 50 -12.42 7.15 5.65
N SER A 51 -12.01 8.32 6.11
CA SER A 51 -12.89 9.49 6.08
C SER A 51 -13.14 9.92 4.63
N GLY A 52 -14.30 10.49 4.34
CA GLY A 52 -14.56 11.02 3.01
C GLY A 52 -13.59 12.13 2.59
N ARG A 53 -13.08 12.93 3.53
CA ARG A 53 -12.08 13.97 3.24
C ARG A 53 -10.78 13.38 2.66
N GLU A 54 -10.32 12.24 3.16
CA GLU A 54 -9.10 11.58 2.66
C GLU A 54 -9.23 11.12 1.20
N VAL A 55 -10.46 10.85 0.75
CA VAL A 55 -10.75 10.30 -0.59
C VAL A 55 -11.46 11.30 -1.50
N GLY A 56 -11.51 12.59 -1.13
CA GLY A 56 -12.13 13.65 -1.93
C GLY A 56 -13.66 13.62 -1.97
N LYS A 57 -14.30 13.00 -0.97
CA LYS A 57 -15.75 12.93 -0.74
C LYS A 57 -16.13 13.51 0.63
N PRO A 58 -15.86 14.79 0.92
CA PRO A 58 -16.09 15.38 2.24
C PRO A 58 -17.56 15.30 2.72
N GLU A 59 -18.51 15.09 1.80
CA GLU A 59 -19.92 14.83 2.09
C GLU A 59 -20.19 13.46 2.73
N MET A 60 -19.24 12.52 2.62
CA MET A 60 -19.32 11.19 3.25
C MET A 60 -18.51 11.18 4.56
N PRO A 61 -19.10 10.86 5.72
CA PRO A 61 -18.33 10.77 6.96
C PRO A 61 -17.29 9.64 6.92
N THR A 62 -17.61 8.57 6.19
CA THR A 62 -16.77 7.38 6.05
C THR A 62 -17.00 6.75 4.69
N VAL A 63 -15.94 6.21 4.08
CA VAL A 63 -15.94 5.53 2.78
C VAL A 63 -15.28 4.17 2.93
N ARG A 64 -15.98 3.12 2.48
CA ARG A 64 -15.48 1.74 2.40
C ARG A 64 -14.91 1.50 1.00
N ILE A 65 -13.60 1.34 0.92
CA ILE A 65 -12.91 1.03 -0.34
C ILE A 65 -12.60 -0.45 -0.39
N TYR A 66 -13.12 -1.14 -1.39
CA TYR A 66 -12.78 -2.54 -1.64
C TYR A 66 -11.45 -2.65 -2.39
N ARG A 67 -10.48 -3.32 -1.76
CA ARG A 67 -9.17 -3.62 -2.31
C ARG A 67 -9.11 -5.11 -2.66
N ALA A 68 -9.56 -5.42 -3.87
CA ALA A 68 -9.76 -6.78 -4.34
C ALA A 68 -8.44 -7.56 -4.51
N PRO A 69 -8.43 -8.89 -4.31
CA PRO A 69 -7.29 -9.75 -4.63
C PRO A 69 -6.77 -9.59 -6.05
N SER A 70 -7.66 -9.40 -7.02
CA SER A 70 -7.29 -9.20 -8.42
C SER A 70 -6.49 -7.92 -8.68
N GLU A 71 -6.58 -6.92 -7.80
CA GLU A 71 -5.88 -5.64 -7.92
C GLU A 71 -4.57 -5.62 -7.11
N VAL A 72 -4.61 -6.15 -5.88
CA VAL A 72 -3.42 -6.27 -5.02
C VAL A 72 -2.40 -7.22 -5.62
N PHE A 73 -2.85 -8.39 -6.11
CA PHE A 73 -1.99 -9.40 -6.69
C PHE A 73 -1.85 -9.27 -8.21
N ALA A 74 -2.30 -8.15 -8.79
CA ALA A 74 -2.05 -7.87 -10.20
C ALA A 74 -0.54 -7.84 -10.47
N ALA A 75 -0.11 -8.43 -11.58
CA ALA A 75 1.31 -8.49 -11.94
C ALA A 75 1.97 -7.10 -11.92
N ALA A 76 1.28 -6.07 -12.38
CA ALA A 76 1.79 -4.70 -12.39
C ALA A 76 1.86 -4.07 -10.98
N ALA A 77 0.95 -4.44 -10.06
CA ALA A 77 1.02 -4.00 -8.66
C ALA A 77 2.20 -4.68 -7.96
N MET A 78 2.34 -6.00 -8.10
CA MET A 78 3.46 -6.75 -7.53
C MET A 78 4.82 -6.26 -8.07
N ALA A 79 4.94 -6.07 -9.39
CA ALA A 79 6.15 -5.54 -10.01
C ALA A 79 6.49 -4.12 -9.52
N SER A 80 5.49 -3.32 -9.15
CA SER A 80 5.71 -1.98 -8.61
C SER A 80 6.30 -1.98 -7.19
N VAL A 81 6.39 -3.11 -6.52
CA VAL A 81 6.97 -3.19 -5.17
C VAL A 81 8.49 -3.33 -5.20
N ALA A 82 9.06 -3.86 -6.29
CA ALA A 82 10.48 -4.12 -6.36
C ALA A 82 11.33 -2.84 -6.27
N HIS A 83 12.43 -2.91 -5.51
CA HIS A 83 13.44 -1.85 -5.39
C HIS A 83 12.87 -0.49 -4.95
N LYS A 84 11.80 -0.51 -4.15
CA LYS A 84 11.21 0.69 -3.57
C LYS A 84 11.95 1.12 -2.32
N PRO A 85 12.14 2.44 -2.14
CA PRO A 85 12.75 2.99 -0.93
C PRO A 85 11.93 2.64 0.30
N ILE A 86 12.63 2.36 1.38
CA ILE A 86 12.08 2.38 2.73
C ILE A 86 12.34 3.77 3.30
N THR A 87 11.36 4.37 3.95
CA THR A 87 11.46 5.65 4.66
C THR A 87 11.19 5.40 6.14
N LEU A 88 11.62 6.32 7.03
CA LEU A 88 11.33 6.17 8.46
C LEU A 88 9.89 6.57 8.79
N ASP A 89 9.43 7.63 8.15
CA ASP A 89 8.07 8.15 8.21
C ASP A 89 7.54 8.35 6.79
N HIS A 90 6.24 8.63 6.65
CA HIS A 90 5.71 9.04 5.36
C HIS A 90 6.23 10.43 4.94
N PRO A 91 6.93 10.53 3.81
CA PRO A 91 7.26 11.83 3.24
C PRO A 91 5.99 12.56 2.79
N ALA A 92 6.04 13.89 2.82
CA ALA A 92 4.94 14.74 2.35
C ALA A 92 4.64 14.54 0.85
N ASP A 93 5.68 14.16 0.09
CA ASP A 93 5.61 13.93 -1.34
C ASP A 93 6.12 12.53 -1.69
N SER A 94 5.79 12.04 -2.88
CA SER A 94 6.38 10.81 -3.41
C SER A 94 7.91 10.88 -3.47
N VAL A 95 8.55 9.75 -3.19
CA VAL A 95 10.00 9.60 -3.32
C VAL A 95 10.35 9.41 -4.79
N ASP A 96 11.22 10.27 -5.31
CA ASP A 96 11.80 10.20 -6.64
C ASP A 96 13.33 10.26 -6.58
N ALA A 97 13.99 10.17 -7.74
CA ALA A 97 15.45 10.18 -7.82
C ALA A 97 16.10 11.47 -7.29
N SER A 98 15.39 12.60 -7.29
CA SER A 98 15.91 13.88 -6.80
C SER A 98 15.89 13.98 -5.27
N ARG A 99 15.00 13.23 -4.62
CA ARG A 99 14.78 13.29 -3.16
C ARG A 99 15.25 12.05 -2.40
N TRP A 100 15.44 10.94 -3.11
CA TRP A 100 15.77 9.62 -2.53
C TRP A 100 16.81 9.68 -1.42
N LYS A 101 17.95 10.35 -1.65
CA LYS A 101 19.06 10.40 -0.68
C LYS A 101 18.67 11.01 0.67
N GLY A 102 17.74 11.96 0.69
CA GLY A 102 17.32 12.65 1.91
C GLY A 102 16.15 11.99 2.63
N THR A 103 15.60 10.90 2.09
CA THR A 103 14.36 10.28 2.60
C THR A 103 14.48 8.77 2.80
N ALA A 104 15.24 8.11 1.93
CA ALA A 104 15.38 6.66 1.97
C ALA A 104 16.38 6.22 3.05
N VAL A 105 15.95 5.25 3.85
CA VAL A 105 16.75 4.58 4.90
C VAL A 105 17.06 3.13 4.55
N GLY A 106 16.60 2.67 3.39
CA GLY A 106 16.66 1.28 2.96
C GLY A 106 15.91 1.04 1.66
N TRP A 107 15.74 -0.24 1.30
CA TRP A 107 15.00 -0.64 0.10
C TRP A 107 14.40 -2.05 0.22
N THR A 108 13.36 -2.28 -0.57
CA THR A 108 12.78 -3.61 -0.81
C THR A 108 13.58 -4.39 -1.85
N GLY A 109 13.57 -5.72 -1.73
CA GLY A 109 14.07 -6.64 -2.75
C GLY A 109 13.09 -6.82 -3.91
N ASP A 110 13.31 -7.87 -4.71
CA ASP A 110 12.57 -8.17 -5.94
C ASP A 110 11.78 -9.49 -5.88
N THR A 111 11.88 -10.23 -4.78
CA THR A 111 11.16 -11.50 -4.57
C THR A 111 9.82 -11.23 -3.90
N ILE A 112 8.85 -10.75 -4.68
CA ILE A 112 7.49 -10.43 -4.20
C ILE A 112 6.61 -11.67 -4.23
N GLN A 113 5.99 -11.97 -3.09
CA GLN A 113 5.20 -13.18 -2.91
C GLN A 113 3.84 -12.86 -2.32
N LYS A 114 2.86 -13.69 -2.68
CA LYS A 114 1.58 -13.73 -1.98
C LYS A 114 1.73 -14.59 -0.72
N ASP A 115 1.30 -14.06 0.42
CA ASP A 115 1.27 -14.74 1.72
C ASP A 115 -0.14 -14.60 2.31
N GLY A 116 -1.01 -15.56 2.02
CA GLY A 116 -2.44 -15.46 2.32
C GLY A 116 -3.06 -14.23 1.62
N ASP A 117 -3.63 -13.33 2.40
CA ASP A 117 -4.21 -12.07 1.91
C ASP A 117 -3.18 -10.96 1.75
N PHE A 118 -1.91 -11.19 2.10
CA PHE A 118 -0.87 -10.16 2.09
C PHE A 118 0.07 -10.28 0.88
N LEU A 119 0.62 -9.13 0.45
CA LEU A 119 1.86 -9.06 -0.30
C LEU A 119 3.03 -9.06 0.67
N ARG A 120 3.97 -9.98 0.45
CA ARG A 120 5.21 -10.10 1.19
C ARG A 120 6.39 -9.74 0.29
N VAL A 121 7.34 -8.98 0.82
CA VAL A 121 8.60 -8.64 0.16
C VAL A 121 9.76 -8.63 1.17
N PRO A 122 10.93 -9.18 0.83
CA PRO A 122 12.13 -8.97 1.63
C PRO A 122 12.55 -7.50 1.57
N MET A 123 13.01 -6.94 2.68
CA MET A 123 13.46 -5.55 2.74
C MET A 123 14.68 -5.40 3.66
N MET A 124 15.44 -4.33 3.43
CA MET A 124 16.62 -3.99 4.24
C MET A 124 16.59 -2.51 4.62
N VAL A 125 16.68 -2.23 5.93
CA VAL A 125 16.97 -0.90 6.48
C VAL A 125 18.48 -0.83 6.72
N ALA A 126 19.12 0.15 6.12
CA ALA A 126 20.56 0.35 6.14
C ALA A 126 21.00 1.57 6.97
N ASP A 127 20.08 2.48 7.29
CA ASP A 127 20.35 3.66 8.11
C ASP A 127 20.35 3.32 9.62
N ALA A 128 21.39 3.80 10.33
CA ALA A 128 21.60 3.47 11.73
C ALA A 128 20.57 4.12 12.67
N ASP A 129 20.12 5.33 12.38
CA ASP A 129 19.15 6.05 13.22
C ASP A 129 17.75 5.45 13.04
N ALA A 130 17.38 5.10 11.80
CA ALA A 130 16.15 4.37 11.52
C ALA A 130 16.12 3.01 12.21
N ILE A 131 17.25 2.29 12.18
CA ILE A 131 17.43 1.03 12.90
C ILE A 131 17.20 1.21 14.41
N ALA A 132 17.80 2.25 15.01
CA ALA A 132 17.64 2.51 16.44
C ALA A 132 16.18 2.85 16.79
N SER A 133 15.49 3.59 15.92
CA SER A 133 14.05 3.88 16.06
C SER A 133 13.20 2.61 16.07
N ILE A 134 13.45 1.68 15.13
CA ILE A 134 12.76 0.37 15.06
C ILE A 134 13.01 -0.43 16.35
N ASP A 135 14.25 -0.52 16.81
CA ASP A 135 14.60 -1.24 18.03
C ASP A 135 13.90 -0.64 19.27
N SER A 136 13.68 0.68 19.27
CA SER A 136 12.99 1.39 20.36
C SER A 136 11.47 1.27 20.37
N GLY A 137 10.85 0.73 19.31
CA GLY A 137 9.42 0.40 19.32
C GLY A 137 8.65 0.63 18.02
N ALA A 138 9.24 1.23 16.97
CA ALA A 138 8.55 1.36 15.68
C ALA A 138 8.41 -0.03 15.01
N ARG A 139 7.17 -0.49 14.80
CA ARG A 139 6.88 -1.86 14.31
C ARG A 139 5.75 -1.97 13.28
N GLN A 140 5.28 -0.84 12.74
CA GLN A 140 4.23 -0.83 11.74
C GLN A 140 4.84 -0.44 10.39
N LEU A 141 4.43 -1.14 9.34
CA LEU A 141 4.81 -0.82 7.97
C LEU A 141 3.59 -0.42 7.15
N SER A 142 3.71 0.68 6.43
CA SER A 142 2.69 1.23 5.54
C SER A 142 3.27 1.52 4.16
N ALA A 143 2.41 1.53 3.13
CA ALA A 143 2.84 1.76 1.76
C ALA A 143 2.29 3.10 1.26
N GLY A 144 3.18 3.94 0.75
CA GLY A 144 2.80 5.09 -0.07
C GLY A 144 2.67 4.65 -1.53
N TYR A 145 1.53 4.93 -2.17
CA TYR A 145 1.27 4.50 -3.54
C TYR A 145 0.35 5.45 -4.30
N THR A 146 0.21 5.20 -5.60
CA THR A 146 -0.87 5.76 -6.41
C THR A 146 -1.87 4.67 -6.78
N CYS A 147 -3.13 5.05 -6.92
CA CYS A 147 -4.20 4.17 -7.41
C CYS A 147 -5.36 5.00 -7.98
N ASP A 148 -6.27 4.34 -8.66
CA ASP A 148 -7.54 4.92 -9.07
C ASP A 148 -8.67 4.38 -8.19
N LEU A 149 -9.58 5.27 -7.78
CA LEU A 149 -10.85 4.89 -7.18
C LEU A 149 -11.93 4.86 -8.25
N VAL A 150 -12.58 3.70 -8.38
CA VAL A 150 -13.77 3.50 -9.19
C VAL A 150 -14.98 3.59 -8.26
N TRP A 151 -15.68 4.72 -8.30
CA TRP A 151 -16.82 4.98 -7.42
C TRP A 151 -18.05 4.15 -7.81
N GLY A 152 -18.74 3.60 -6.81
CA GLY A 152 -19.96 2.83 -7.00
C GLY A 152 -20.19 1.84 -5.87
N ALA A 153 -21.41 1.82 -5.35
CA ALA A 153 -21.81 0.84 -4.34
C ALA A 153 -21.73 -0.58 -4.90
N GLY A 154 -21.25 -1.51 -4.09
CA GLY A 154 -21.21 -2.92 -4.45
C GLY A 154 -21.04 -3.84 -3.25
N THR A 155 -20.86 -5.12 -3.54
CA THR A 155 -20.72 -6.18 -2.53
C THR A 155 -19.54 -7.07 -2.90
N THR A 156 -18.70 -7.40 -1.92
CA THR A 156 -17.59 -8.35 -2.10
C THR A 156 -18.14 -9.77 -2.30
N PRO A 157 -17.34 -10.72 -2.82
CA PRO A 157 -17.75 -12.13 -2.87
C PRO A 157 -18.15 -12.71 -1.50
N GLU A 158 -17.60 -12.15 -0.42
CA GLU A 158 -17.87 -12.53 0.97
C GLU A 158 -19.11 -11.85 1.57
N GLY A 159 -19.78 -10.97 0.81
CA GLY A 159 -21.03 -10.32 1.22
C GLY A 159 -20.88 -8.95 1.88
N GLU A 160 -19.68 -8.38 1.94
CA GLU A 160 -19.45 -7.07 2.56
C GLU A 160 -19.74 -5.93 1.57
N THR A 161 -20.39 -4.86 2.02
CA THR A 161 -20.70 -3.70 1.16
C THR A 161 -19.55 -2.69 1.09
N TYR A 162 -19.33 -2.12 -0.09
CA TYR A 162 -18.32 -1.08 -0.33
C TYR A 162 -18.91 0.09 -1.12
N ASP A 163 -18.24 1.24 -1.06
CA ASP A 163 -18.64 2.50 -1.72
C ASP A 163 -17.79 2.80 -2.98
N ALA A 164 -16.58 2.25 -3.03
CA ALA A 164 -15.69 2.34 -4.18
C ALA A 164 -14.77 1.12 -4.26
N ARG A 165 -14.20 0.89 -5.44
CA ARG A 165 -13.11 -0.08 -5.66
C ARG A 165 -11.80 0.64 -5.90
N GLN A 166 -10.73 0.09 -5.34
CA GLN A 166 -9.37 0.53 -5.66
C GLN A 166 -8.82 -0.30 -6.83
N VAL A 167 -8.29 0.37 -7.85
CA VAL A 167 -7.65 -0.29 -9.00
C VAL A 167 -6.31 0.36 -9.36
N GLY A 168 -5.48 -0.35 -10.12
CA GLY A 168 -4.27 0.25 -10.72
C GLY A 168 -3.19 0.65 -9.71
N ILE A 169 -3.05 -0.11 -8.61
CA ILE A 169 -2.12 0.16 -7.51
C ILE A 169 -0.66 0.20 -8.01
N ARG A 170 0.09 1.25 -7.64
CA ARG A 170 1.53 1.39 -7.92
C ARG A 170 2.28 1.94 -6.71
N VAL A 171 3.11 1.10 -6.09
CA VAL A 171 3.88 1.45 -4.88
C VAL A 171 5.00 2.44 -5.20
N ASN A 172 5.17 3.43 -4.33
CA ASN A 172 6.24 4.43 -4.39
C ASN A 172 7.29 4.22 -3.29
N HIS A 173 6.87 3.98 -2.05
CA HIS A 173 7.75 3.72 -0.91
C HIS A 173 7.05 2.88 0.16
N ILE A 174 7.84 2.31 1.07
CA ILE A 174 7.38 1.69 2.32
C ILE A 174 7.86 2.57 3.49
N ALA A 175 7.01 2.87 4.46
CA ALA A 175 7.36 3.60 5.70
C ALA A 175 7.11 2.69 6.90
#